data_AF-A0A7C7QA56-F1
#
_entry.id   AF-A0A7C7QA56-F1
#
_cell.length_a   1.000
_cell.length_b   1.000
_cell.length_c   1.000
_cell.angle_alpha   90.00
_cell.angle_beta   90.00
_cell.angle_gamma   90.00
#
_symmetry.space_group_name_H-M   'P 1'
#
loop_
_entity.id
_entity.type
_entity.pdbx_description
1 polymer ?
#
loop_
_entity_poly.entity_id
_entity_poly.type
_entity_poly.pdbx_seq_one_letter_code
_entity_poly.pdbx_strand_id
1 'polypeptide(L)'
;MINQQQTVDADGTIYFATWGSAEGDERAHGMLYALNPDGSLKWIYDPGGPAPDEYYLGTIETSPTIGPDGTIYIGRGDGILRAVNPDGTEKWPFETISNYVTNEKPHR
;
A
#
# COMPACT_ATOMS: atom_id res chain seq x y z
N MET A 1 -11.70 5.89 13.49
CA MET A 1 -11.39 6.68 12.27
C MET A 1 -9.88 6.74 12.17
N ILE A 2 -9.32 6.19 11.10
CA ILE A 2 -7.86 6.23 10.87
C ILE A 2 -7.66 7.38 9.88
N ASN A 3 -6.90 8.41 10.27
CA ASN A 3 -6.66 9.59 9.44
C ASN A 3 -5.55 9.27 8.44
N GLN A 4 -5.91 8.96 7.20
CA GLN A 4 -4.97 8.85 6.09
C GLN A 4 -4.69 10.24 5.51
N GLN A 5 -3.43 10.61 5.42
CA GLN A 5 -2.98 11.86 4.81
C GLN A 5 -2.41 11.57 3.41
N GLN A 6 -2.65 12.49 2.49
CA GLN A 6 -1.93 12.55 1.22
C GLN A 6 -0.52 13.11 1.44
N THR A 7 0.43 12.68 0.62
CA THR A 7 1.79 13.22 0.58
C THR A 7 2.08 13.78 -0.81
N VAL A 8 2.99 14.76 -0.90
CA VAL A 8 3.35 15.43 -2.16
C VAL A 8 4.86 15.35 -2.34
N ASP A 9 5.32 14.91 -3.50
CA ASP A 9 6.75 14.85 -3.86
C ASP A 9 7.26 16.21 -4.36
N ALA A 10 8.58 16.35 -4.49
CA ALA A 10 9.25 17.55 -4.98
C ALA A 10 8.85 17.95 -6.41
N ASP A 11 8.43 16.98 -7.24
CA ASP A 11 7.89 17.25 -8.59
C ASP A 11 6.40 17.65 -8.58
N GLY A 12 5.78 17.69 -7.40
CA GLY A 12 4.37 18.01 -7.19
C GLY A 12 3.42 16.82 -7.36
N THR A 13 3.93 15.60 -7.61
CA THR A 13 3.10 14.39 -7.63
C THR A 13 2.43 14.19 -6.28
N ILE A 14 1.12 13.96 -6.30
CA ILE A 14 0.31 13.75 -5.10
C ILE A 14 0.08 12.25 -4.93
N TYR A 15 0.38 11.71 -3.76
CA TYR A 15 0.15 10.31 -3.42
C TYR A 15 -0.88 10.18 -2.32
N PHE A 16 -1.84 9.27 -2.49
CA PHE A 16 -2.79 8.93 -1.45
C PHE A 16 -3.19 7.45 -1.55
N ALA A 17 -3.49 6.86 -0.39
CA ALA A 17 -3.95 5.48 -0.30
C ALA A 17 -5.47 5.43 -0.08
N THR A 18 -6.12 4.44 -0.69
CA THR A 18 -7.52 4.14 -0.42
C THR A 18 -7.64 2.98 0.56
N TRP A 19 -8.73 2.95 1.31
CA TRP A 19 -9.25 1.70 1.81
C TRP A 19 -10.10 1.06 0.72
N GLY A 20 -9.85 -0.22 0.45
CA GLY A 20 -10.66 -1.00 -0.48
C GLY A 20 -12.15 -0.77 -0.18
N SER A 21 -12.93 -0.53 -1.23
CA SER A 21 -14.35 -0.17 -1.09
C SER A 21 -15.15 -1.31 -0.45
N ALA A 22 -16.02 -0.95 0.48
CA ALA A 22 -16.72 -1.84 1.39
C ALA A 22 -17.54 -2.96 0.71
N GLU A 23 -17.55 -4.10 1.41
CA GLU A 23 -18.54 -5.18 1.46
C GLU A 23 -19.09 -5.72 0.12
N GLY A 24 -18.65 -6.93 -0.23
CA GLY A 24 -19.24 -7.76 -1.28
C GLY A 24 -18.37 -7.92 -2.54
N ASP A 25 -17.28 -7.16 -2.65
CA ASP A 25 -16.24 -7.41 -3.65
C ASP A 25 -15.03 -8.06 -2.96
N GLU A 26 -14.83 -9.35 -3.24
CA GLU A 26 -13.70 -10.16 -2.75
C GLU A 26 -12.33 -9.60 -3.20
N ARG A 27 -12.32 -8.63 -4.13
CA ARG A 27 -11.13 -7.93 -4.63
C ARG A 27 -10.97 -6.51 -4.07
N ALA A 28 -11.78 -6.09 -3.10
CA ALA A 28 -11.63 -4.77 -2.53
C ALA A 28 -10.46 -4.72 -1.55
N HIS A 29 -9.31 -4.23 -2.01
CA HIS A 29 -8.13 -3.95 -1.19
C HIS A 29 -7.65 -2.52 -1.39
N GLY A 30 -6.81 -2.06 -0.47
CA GLY A 30 -6.26 -0.71 -0.53
C GLY A 30 -5.33 -0.55 -1.73
N MET A 31 -5.48 0.56 -2.44
CA MET A 31 -4.63 0.92 -3.58
C MET A 31 -3.85 2.21 -3.26
N LEU A 32 -2.65 2.33 -3.82
CA LEU A 32 -1.87 3.56 -3.79
C LEU A 32 -2.01 4.27 -5.14
N TYR A 33 -2.47 5.51 -5.10
CA TYR A 33 -2.62 6.35 -6.29
C TYR A 33 -1.51 7.40 -6.33
N ALA A 34 -1.03 7.69 -7.54
CA ALA A 34 -0.23 8.87 -7.83
C ALA A 34 -0.95 9.74 -8.85
N LEU A 35 -1.13 11.01 -8.53
CA LEU A 35 -1.69 12.02 -9.44
C LEU A 35 -0.62 13.06 -9.79
N ASN A 36 -0.67 13.55 -11.01
CA ASN A 36 0.05 14.75 -11.40
C ASN A 36 -0.55 15.99 -10.69
N PRO A 37 0.19 17.12 -10.60
CA PRO A 37 -0.32 18.36 -9.99
C PRO A 37 -1.62 18.89 -10.61
N ASP A 38 -1.88 18.57 -11.88
CA ASP A 38 -3.11 18.95 -12.59
C ASP A 38 -4.32 18.05 -12.26
N GLY A 39 -4.13 17.05 -11.39
CA GLY A 39 -5.15 16.09 -10.97
C GLY A 39 -5.30 14.88 -11.90
N SER A 40 -4.52 14.79 -12.99
CA SER A 40 -4.54 13.61 -13.87
C SER A 40 -3.85 12.41 -13.21
N LEU A 41 -4.34 11.21 -13.50
CA LEU A 41 -3.76 9.97 -12.98
C LEU A 41 -2.36 9.73 -13.58
N LYS A 42 -1.36 9.59 -12.72
CA LYS A 42 0.01 9.21 -13.11
C LYS A 42 0.16 7.69 -13.14
N TRP A 43 -0.21 7.02 -12.05
CA TRP A 43 -0.26 5.56 -11.96
C TRP A 43 -1.06 5.08 -10.75
N ILE A 44 -1.37 3.78 -10.73
CA ILE A 44 -1.96 3.06 -9.60
C ILE A 44 -1.03 1.90 -9.26
N TYR A 45 -0.64 1.80 -8.00
CA TYR A 45 0.01 0.63 -7.46
C TYR A 45 -1.01 -0.23 -6.71
N ASP A 46 -1.13 -1.48 -7.15
CA ASP A 46 -1.99 -2.50 -6.60
C ASP A 46 -1.13 -3.49 -5.78
N PRO A 47 -1.22 -3.49 -4.43
CA PRO A 47 -0.48 -4.43 -3.58
C PRO A 47 -0.98 -5.88 -3.66
N GLY A 48 -2.06 -6.12 -4.41
CA GLY A 48 -2.84 -7.35 -4.42
C GLY A 48 -3.94 -7.34 -3.37
N GLY A 49 -4.88 -8.27 -3.51
CA GLY A 49 -5.88 -8.61 -2.48
C GLY A 49 -5.26 -9.45 -1.37
N PRO A 50 -5.91 -9.55 -0.20
CA PRO A 50 -5.51 -10.52 0.81
C PRO A 50 -5.88 -11.94 0.37
N ALA A 51 -5.46 -12.95 1.14
CA ALA A 51 -6.00 -14.29 0.97
C ALA A 51 -7.53 -14.28 1.19
N PRO A 52 -8.29 -15.23 0.59
CA PRO A 52 -9.76 -15.25 0.68
C PRO A 52 -10.32 -15.26 2.11
N ASP A 53 -9.54 -15.74 3.07
CA ASP A 53 -9.85 -15.80 4.51
C ASP A 53 -9.36 -14.58 5.31
N GLU A 54 -8.65 -13.64 4.69
CA GLU A 54 -7.96 -12.51 5.33
C GLU A 54 -8.44 -11.13 4.81
N TYR A 55 -9.71 -11.02 4.42
CA TYR A 55 -10.29 -9.86 3.73
C TYR A 55 -9.90 -8.47 4.27
N TYR A 56 -9.80 -8.31 5.60
CA TYR A 56 -9.47 -7.01 6.22
C TYR A 56 -7.97 -6.65 6.16
N LEU A 57 -7.08 -7.61 5.90
CA LEU A 57 -5.63 -7.39 5.79
C LEU A 57 -5.24 -6.75 4.46
N GLY A 58 -6.19 -6.65 3.52
CA GLY A 58 -6.00 -6.05 2.21
C GLY A 58 -5.75 -4.53 2.22
N THR A 59 -5.98 -3.88 3.36
CA THR A 59 -6.02 -2.42 3.44
C THR A 59 -4.64 -1.81 3.65
N ILE A 60 -4.36 -0.70 2.96
CA ILE A 60 -3.22 0.16 3.33
C ILE A 60 -3.63 0.90 4.60
N GLU A 61 -2.89 0.75 5.69
CA GLU A 61 -3.26 1.28 7.01
C GLU A 61 -2.51 2.57 7.37
N THR A 62 -1.43 2.87 6.65
CA THR A 62 -0.59 4.05 6.88
C THR A 62 -0.74 5.07 5.77
N SER A 63 -0.58 6.35 6.13
CA SER A 63 -0.36 7.40 5.12
C SER A 63 0.92 7.12 4.33
N PRO A 64 0.93 7.27 2.99
CA PRO A 64 2.15 7.10 2.21
C PRO A 64 3.23 8.10 2.65
N THR A 65 4.48 7.66 2.70
CA THR A 65 5.64 8.49 3.04
C THR A 65 6.66 8.45 1.92
N ILE A 66 7.29 9.58 1.59
CA ILE A 66 8.27 9.70 0.51
C ILE A 66 9.68 9.77 1.10
N GLY A 67 10.57 8.89 0.64
CA GLY A 67 11.99 8.91 0.97
C GLY A 67 12.78 9.93 0.14
N PRO A 68 14.01 10.29 0.54
CA PRO A 68 14.85 11.24 -0.21
C PRO A 68 15.21 10.80 -1.64
N ASP A 69 15.09 9.51 -1.93
CA ASP A 69 15.33 8.93 -3.27
C ASP A 69 14.03 8.80 -4.10
N GLY A 70 12.93 9.38 -3.62
CA GLY A 70 11.60 9.31 -4.24
C GLY A 70 10.84 8.01 -3.96
N THR A 71 11.42 7.07 -3.20
CA THR A 71 10.72 5.83 -2.84
C THR A 71 9.50 6.14 -1.98
N ILE A 72 8.35 5.56 -2.32
CA ILE A 72 7.11 5.68 -1.56
C ILE A 72 6.95 4.46 -0.65
N TYR A 73 6.72 4.69 0.64
CA TYR A 73 6.55 3.66 1.65
C TYR A 73 5.09 3.60 2.11
N ILE A 74 4.53 2.39 2.15
CA ILE A 74 3.19 2.11 2.65
C ILE A 74 3.20 0.86 3.54
N GLY A 75 2.54 0.93 4.68
CA GLY A 75 2.23 -0.22 5.54
C GLY A 75 0.82 -0.74 5.25
N ARG A 76 0.71 -2.05 5.08
CA ARG A 76 -0.54 -2.76 4.81
C ARG A 76 -0.91 -3.66 5.98
N GLY A 77 -2.21 -3.95 6.13
CA GLY A 77 -2.75 -4.75 7.23
C GLY A 77 -2.21 -6.19 7.28
N ASP A 78 -1.68 -6.70 6.18
CA ASP A 78 -0.95 -7.98 6.08
C ASP A 78 0.40 -8.00 6.84
N GLY A 79 0.79 -6.88 7.45
CA GLY A 79 2.06 -6.74 8.17
C GLY A 79 3.26 -6.52 7.27
N ILE A 80 3.04 -6.26 5.97
CA ILE A 80 4.09 -5.98 4.99
C ILE A 80 4.23 -4.47 4.81
N LEU A 81 5.44 -3.96 5.07
CA LEU A 81 5.87 -2.64 4.61
C LEU A 81 6.35 -2.76 3.16
N ARG A 82 5.75 -1.99 2.25
CA ARG A 82 6.12 -2.02 0.83
C ARG A 82 6.79 -0.71 0.44
N ALA A 83 7.90 -0.84 -0.28
CA ALA A 83 8.58 0.24 -0.96
C ALA A 83 8.20 0.23 -2.43
N VAL A 84 7.76 1.38 -2.95
CA VAL A 84 7.30 1.57 -4.33
C VAL A 84 8.19 2.62 -4.98
N ASN A 85 8.66 2.36 -6.19
CA ASN A 85 9.45 3.31 -6.97
C ASN A 85 8.58 4.49 -7.44
N PRO A 86 9.19 5.64 -7.78
CA PRO A 86 8.46 6.79 -8.36
C PRO A 86 7.66 6.47 -9.63
N ASP A 87 8.00 5.40 -10.35
CA ASP A 87 7.30 4.92 -11.54
C ASP A 87 6.09 4.02 -11.23
N GLY A 88 5.83 3.73 -9.96
CA GLY A 88 4.72 2.90 -9.50
C GLY A 88 5.04 1.41 -9.40
N THR A 89 6.26 0.97 -9.71
CA THR A 89 6.67 -0.43 -9.56
C THR A 89 7.09 -0.76 -8.14
N GLU A 90 6.86 -1.98 -7.67
CA GLU A 90 7.37 -2.40 -6.36
C GLU A 90 8.90 -2.46 -6.36
N LYS A 91 9.52 -1.81 -5.38
CA LYS A 91 10.96 -1.81 -5.15
C LYS A 91 11.37 -2.99 -4.28
N TRP A 92 10.68 -3.18 -3.16
CA TRP A 92 10.81 -4.35 -2.29
C TRP A 92 9.68 -4.40 -1.25
N PRO A 93 9.36 -5.60 -0.73
CA PRO A 93 8.59 -5.78 0.49
C PRO A 93 9.51 -5.99 1.71
N PHE A 94 9.02 -5.63 2.90
CA PHE A 94 9.62 -5.94 4.19
C PHE A 94 8.55 -6.46 5.15
N GLU A 95 8.66 -7.74 5.49
CA GLU A 95 7.78 -8.38 6.46
C GLU A 95 8.17 -7.95 7.87
N THR A 96 7.27 -7.26 8.57
CA THR A 96 7.60 -6.68 9.89
C THR A 96 7.62 -7.76 10.96
N ILE A 97 6.47 -8.34 11.29
CA ILE A 97 6.28 -9.63 11.98
C ILE A 97 4.76 -9.84 11.98
N SER A 98 4.24 -10.55 10.98
CA SER A 98 2.87 -11.02 11.07
C SER A 98 2.82 -12.14 12.11
N ASN A 99 2.18 -11.89 13.25
CA ASN A 99 1.88 -12.93 14.24
C ASN A 99 0.59 -13.71 13.90
N TYR A 100 0.16 -13.71 12.63
CA TYR A 100 -0.64 -14.82 12.15
C TYR A 100 0.28 -16.04 12.08
N VAL A 101 0.42 -16.73 13.21
CA VAL A 101 1.02 -18.06 13.28
C VAL A 101 0.15 -18.98 12.41
N THR A 102 0.45 -19.08 11.12
CA THR A 102 0.25 -20.35 10.44
C THR A 102 1.39 -21.24 10.91
N ASN A 103 1.04 -22.43 11.37
CA ASN A 103 1.97 -23.42 11.88
C ASN A 103 2.86 -24.02 10.77
N GLU A 104 3.53 -23.21 9.95
CA GLU A 104 4.47 -23.74 8.96
C GLU A 104 5.87 -23.14 9.12
N LYS A 105 6.83 -24.07 9.23
CA LYS A 105 8.22 -23.83 9.61
C LYS A 105 8.92 -22.86 8.64
N PRO A 106 9.89 -22.06 9.11
CA PRO A 106 10.69 -21.23 8.23
C PRO A 106 11.56 -22.10 7.32
N HIS A 107 11.42 -21.92 6.01
CA HIS A 107 12.39 -22.37 5.03
C HIS A 107 13.55 -21.35 5.00
N ARG A 108 14.74 -21.82 5.39
CA ARG A 108 16.02 -21.16 5.12
C ARG A 108 16.51 -21.49 3.72
#